data_AF-A0A151RQ17-F1
#
_entry.id   AF-A0A151RQ17-F1
#
_cell.length_a   1.000
_cell.length_b   1.000
_cell.length_c   1.000
_cell.angle_alpha   90.00
_cell.angle_beta   90.00
_cell.angle_gamma   90.00
#
_symmetry.space_group_name_H-M   'P 1'
#
loop_
_entity.id
_entity.type
_entity.pdbx_description
1 polymer ?
#
loop_
_entity_poly.entity_id
_entity_poly.type
_entity_poly.pdbx_seq_one_letter_code
_entity_poly.pdbx_strand_id
1 'polypeptide(L)' 'MHVAFSVKNKLSFIDGTLPKPATTNSTFAGWNRGNNVVISWLYNFVSKDIITSILFAATTKDI' A
#
# COMPACT_ATOMS: atom_id res chain seq x y z
N MET A 1 11.47 -2.83 -6.07
CA MET A 1 10.83 -3.67 -5.01
C MET A 1 9.74 -4.62 -5.52
N HIS A 2 9.67 -4.90 -6.83
CA HIS A 2 8.57 -5.70 -7.40
C HIS A 2 8.54 -7.16 -6.89
N VAL A 3 9.72 -7.79 -6.78
CA VAL A 3 9.86 -9.19 -6.33
C VAL A 3 9.43 -9.36 -4.87
N ALA A 4 9.81 -8.45 -3.97
CA ALA A 4 9.47 -8.55 -2.55
C ALA A 4 7.96 -8.43 -2.27
N PHE A 5 7.25 -7.60 -3.04
CA PHE A 5 5.80 -7.47 -2.94
C PHE A 5 5.05 -8.61 -3.64
N SER A 6 5.64 -9.19 -4.70
CA SER A 6 5.10 -10.33 -5.44
C SER A 6 5.03 -11.60 -4.58
N VAL A 7 6.13 -11.89 -3.86
CA VAL A 7 6.25 -13.08 -3.00
C VAL A 7 5.19 -13.14 -1.88
N LYS A 8 4.61 -11.99 -1.50
CA LYS A 8 3.60 -11.90 -0.43
C LYS A 8 2.19 -11.58 -0.92
N ASN A 9 1.91 -11.68 -2.22
CA ASN A 9 0.62 -11.30 -2.82
C ASN A 9 0.17 -9.87 -2.46
N LYS A 10 1.13 -8.96 -2.22
CA LYS A 10 0.86 -7.57 -1.88
C LYS A 10 1.00 -6.62 -3.07
N LEU A 11 1.44 -7.12 -4.23
CA LEU A 11 1.45 -6.37 -5.48
C LEU A 11 0.08 -5.79 -5.83
N SER A 12 -1.00 -6.47 -5.49
CA SER A 12 -2.36 -6.04 -5.79
C SER A 12 -2.74 -4.70 -5.15
N PHE A 13 -2.06 -4.30 -4.08
CA PHE A 13 -2.21 -2.99 -3.44
C PHE A 13 -1.44 -1.87 -4.17
N ILE A 14 -0.34 -2.20 -4.85
CA ILE A 14 0.50 -1.26 -5.60
C ILE A 14 -0.05 -1.11 -7.02
N ASP A 15 -0.30 -2.24 -7.69
CA ASP A 15 -0.82 -2.32 -9.05
C ASP A 15 -2.29 -1.83 -9.13
N GLY A 16 -2.97 -1.76 -7.98
CA GLY A 16 -4.35 -1.29 -7.89
C GLY A 16 -5.38 -2.29 -8.42
N THR A 17 -4.97 -3.53 -8.70
CA THR A 17 -5.87 -4.65 -9.03
C THR A 17 -6.78 -5.03 -7.85
N LEU A 18 -6.41 -4.65 -6.62
CA LEU A 18 -7.25 -4.71 -5.44
C LEU A 18 -7.82 -3.31 -5.12
N PRO A 19 -8.95 -2.90 -5.73
CA PRO A 19 -9.53 -1.59 -5.51
C PRO A 19 -9.94 -1.42 -4.05
N LYS A 20 -9.85 -0.18 -3.55
CA LYS A 20 -10.28 0.18 -2.21
C LYS A 20 -11.77 -0.19 -2.05
N PRO A 21 -12.12 -1.15 -1.18
CA PRO A 21 -13.51 -1.51 -0.98
C PRO A 21 -14.27 -0.39 -0.27
N ALA A 22 -15.59 -0.37 -0.42
CA ALA A 22 -16.44 0.55 0.31
C ALA A 22 -16.29 0.34 1.83
N THR A 23 -16.39 1.41 2.62
CA THR A 23 -16.31 1.37 4.09
C THR A 23 -17.38 0.52 4.75
N THR A 24 -18.46 0.22 4.02
CA THR A 24 -19.55 -0.66 4.45
C THR A 24 -19.24 -2.15 4.26
N ASN A 25 -18.15 -2.50 3.55
CA ASN A 25 -17.78 -3.87 3.28
C ASN A 25 -16.94 -4.44 4.43
N SER A 26 -17.27 -5.65 4.90
CA SER A 26 -16.51 -6.38 5.92
C SER A 26 -15.02 -6.57 5.59
N THR A 27 -14.68 -6.53 4.30
CA THR A 27 -13.30 -6.66 3.79
C THR A 27 -12.48 -5.37 3.90
N PHE A 28 -13.10 -4.22 4.21
CA PHE A 28 -12.42 -2.93 4.34
C PHE A 28 -11.34 -2.91 5.42
N ALA A 29 -11.61 -3.48 6.59
CA ALA A 29 -10.65 -3.54 7.68
C ALA A 29 -9.39 -4.34 7.30
N GLY A 30 -9.57 -5.45 6.58
CA GLY A 30 -8.47 -6.29 6.08
C GLY A 30 -7.66 -5.58 5.00
N TRP A 31 -8.35 -4.92 4.06
CA TRP A 31 -7.71 -4.11 3.02
C TRP A 31 -6.90 -2.96 3.62
N ASN A 32 -7.46 -2.22 4.58
CA ASN A 32 -6.79 -1.09 5.23
C ASN A 32 -5.53 -1.53 5.99
N ARG A 33 -5.59 -2.65 6.72
CA ARG A 33 -4.40 -3.26 7.33
C ARG A 33 -3.35 -3.65 6.28
N GLY A 34 -3.79 -4.27 5.18
CA GLY A 34 -2.93 -4.64 4.07
C GLY A 34 -2.17 -3.45 3.48
N ASN A 35 -2.90 -2.38 3.17
CA ASN A 35 -2.38 -1.11 2.67
C ASN A 35 -1.39 -0.46 3.64
N ASN A 36 -1.71 -0.39 4.94
CA ASN A 36 -0.83 0.21 5.95
C ASN A 36 0.51 -0.54 6.11
N VAL A 37 0.50 -1.88 6.01
CA VAL A 37 1.74 -2.68 6.04
C VAL A 37 2.62 -2.36 4.83
N VAL A 38 2.03 -2.22 3.65
CA VAL A 38 2.77 -1.89 2.43
C VAL A 38 3.37 -0.48 2.53
N ILE A 39 2.59 0.50 3.00
CA ILE A 39 3.06 1.86 3.27
C ILE A 39 4.21 1.85 4.29
N SER A 40 4.09 1.08 5.38
CA SER A 40 5.17 0.94 6.37
C SER A 40 6.46 0.36 5.78
N TRP A 41 6.36 -0.61 4.85
CA TRP A 41 7.54 -1.12 4.15
C TRP A 41 8.13 -0.09 3.21
N LEU A 42 7.31 0.64 2.46
CA LEU A 42 7.76 1.76 1.64
C LEU A 42 8.53 2.76 2.48
N TYR A 43 8.00 3.19 3.63
CA TYR A 43 8.70 4.09 4.55
C TYR A 43 10.04 3.54 5.06
N ASN A 44 10.16 2.22 5.27
CA ASN A 44 11.42 1.61 5.71
C ASN A 44 12.44 1.45 4.57
N PHE A 45 11.99 1.43 3.32
CA PHE A 45 12.82 1.17 2.16
C PHE A 45 13.18 2.42 1.33
N VAL A 46 12.43 3.50 1.48
CA VAL A 46 12.66 4.75 0.74
C VAL A 46 13.39 5.78 1.59
N SER A 47 14.25 6.58 0.96
CA SER A 47 14.95 7.68 1.62
C SER A 47 13.98 8.73 2.13
N LYS A 48 14.35 9.47 3.19
CA LYS A 48 13.50 10.49 3.83
C LYS A 48 12.98 11.55 2.85
N ASP A 49 13.71 11.85 1.79
CA ASP A 49 13.30 12.77 0.73
C ASP A 49 12.13 12.25 -0.13
N ILE A 50 12.01 10.93 -0.27
CA ILE A 50 10.90 10.31 -0.98
C ILE A 50 9.70 10.15 -0.04
N ILE A 51 9.95 9.88 1.26
CA ILE A 51 8.94 9.80 2.32
C ILE A 51 8.04 11.05 2.34
N THR A 52 8.61 12.24 2.22
CA THR A 52 7.85 13.50 2.22
C THR A 52 6.96 13.66 1.00
N SER A 53 7.35 13.11 -0.16
CA SER A 53 6.54 13.13 -1.37
C SER A 53 5.37 12.16 -1.33
N ILE A 54 5.50 11.05 -0.59
CA ILE A 54 4.48 9.99 -0.49
C ILE A 54 3.64 10.08 0.79
N LEU A 55 3.99 10.98 1.72
CA LEU A 55 3.29 11.18 3.01
C LEU A 55 1.82 11.56 2.83
N PHE A 56 1.50 12.26 1.74
CA PHE A 56 0.13 12.70 1.42
C PHE A 56 -0.63 11.69 0.54
N ALA A 57 0.01 10.61 0.10
CA ALA A 57 -0.62 9.60 -0.74
C ALA A 57 -1.64 8.82 0.10
N ALA A 58 -2.93 8.95 -0.25
CA ALA A 58 -4.02 8.31 0.48
C ALA A 58 -4.08 6.78 0.26
N THR A 59 -3.40 6.28 -0.77
CA THR A 59 -3.35 4.86 -1.14
C THR A 59 -2.00 4.51 -1.72
N THR A 60 -1.52 3.28 -1.52
CA THR A 60 -0.25 2.83 -2.14
C THR A 60 -0.25 2.91 -3.67
N LYS A 61 -1.42 2.85 -4.31
CA LYS A 61 -1.55 3.09 -5.76
C LYS A 61 -1.11 4.49 -6.21
N ASP A 62 -1.17 5.45 -5.30
CA ASP A 62 -0.83 6.87 -5.53
C ASP A 62 0.66 7.16 -5.22
N ILE A 63 1.42 6.13 -4.81
CA ILE A 63 2.86 6.14 -4.55
C ILE A 63 3.60 5.52 -5.73
#